data_AF-E9I0D1-F1
#
_entry.id   AF-E9I0D1-F1
#
_cell.length_a   1.000
_cell.length_b   1.000
_cell.length_c   1.000
_cell.angle_alpha   90.00
_cell.angle_beta   90.00
_cell.angle_gamma   90.00
#
_symmetry.space_group_name_H-M   'P 1'
#
loop_
_entity.id
_entity.type
_entity.pdbx_description
1 polymer ?
#
loop_
_entity_poly.entity_id
_entity_poly.type
_entity_poly.pdbx_seq_one_letter_code
_entity_poly.pdbx_strand_id
1 'polypeptide(L)'
;MFQLKPGRLPSISVKNILFITRPEVELMDCIADNLHSEESQGHSASKEYQLIFVSRRSAVCEQRLKDKGVYGTLTSIDELPVDFFPLDSDVISMELDNVFKDLYVDNEISSLHQIAHGLTSLQSLYGIFPNVVGKGRHARNVFELMTRMRRDIGVDCDPPHVSVVRHSHDH
;
A
#
# COMPACT_ATOMS: atom_id res chain seq x y z
N MET A 1 -21.09 -0.66 -1.38
CA MET A 1 -19.74 -1.18 -1.12
C MET A 1 -19.88 -2.26 -0.07
N PHE A 2 -19.30 -3.44 -0.29
CA PHE A 2 -19.39 -4.57 0.66
C PHE A 2 -18.00 -4.81 1.25
N GLN A 3 -17.95 -5.14 2.54
CA GLN A 3 -16.71 -5.54 3.18
C GLN A 3 -16.25 -6.87 2.58
N LEU A 4 -14.96 -6.96 2.24
CA LEU A 4 -14.36 -8.22 1.81
C LEU A 4 -14.39 -9.21 2.98
N LYS A 5 -15.03 -10.35 2.75
CA LYS A 5 -15.10 -11.46 3.70
C LYS A 5 -14.86 -12.77 2.93
N PRO A 6 -14.31 -13.80 3.60
CA PRO A 6 -14.21 -15.13 2.99
C PRO A 6 -15.61 -15.70 2.76
N GLY A 7 -15.73 -16.54 1.74
CA GLY A 7 -16.99 -17.23 1.40
C GLY A 7 -17.65 -16.67 0.16
N ARG A 8 -18.98 -16.51 0.19
CA ARG A 8 -19.76 -16.14 -0.99
C ARG A 8 -19.92 -14.64 -1.10
N LEU A 9 -19.76 -14.12 -2.32
CA LEU A 9 -20.18 -12.77 -2.64
C LEU A 9 -21.71 -12.63 -2.52
N PRO A 10 -22.21 -11.44 -2.13
CA PRO A 10 -23.65 -11.19 -2.10
C PRO A 10 -24.24 -11.42 -3.51
N SER A 11 -25.42 -12.04 -3.57
CA SER A 11 -26.11 -12.32 -4.83
C SER A 11 -26.61 -11.02 -5.46
N ILE A 12 -25.81 -10.44 -6.34
CA ILE A 12 -26.10 -9.18 -7.03
C ILE A 12 -25.97 -9.41 -8.53
N SER A 13 -26.97 -8.94 -9.28
CA SER A 13 -26.96 -8.97 -10.75
C SER A 13 -26.13 -7.79 -11.28
N VAL A 14 -24.81 -7.98 -11.28
CA VAL A 14 -23.84 -7.04 -11.86
C VAL A 14 -22.91 -7.79 -12.81
N LYS A 15 -22.44 -7.08 -13.85
CA LYS A 15 -21.46 -7.60 -14.79
C LYS A 15 -20.03 -7.49 -14.27
N ASN A 16 -19.72 -6.41 -13.54
CA ASN A 16 -18.34 -6.14 -13.11
C ASN A 16 -18.27 -6.13 -11.59
N ILE A 17 -17.27 -6.83 -11.05
CA ILE A 17 -16.97 -6.87 -9.62
C ILE A 17 -15.55 -6.35 -9.42
N LEU A 18 -15.45 -5.31 -8.61
CA LEU A 18 -14.19 -4.64 -8.30
C LEU A 18 -13.77 -4.96 -6.87
N PHE A 19 -12.63 -5.62 -6.71
CA PHE A 19 -11.97 -5.80 -5.43
C PHE A 19 -11.01 -4.64 -5.21
N ILE A 20 -11.22 -3.86 -4.16
CA ILE A 20 -10.28 -2.81 -3.74
C ILE A 20 -9.72 -3.24 -2.39
N THR A 21 -8.41 -3.44 -2.31
CA THR A 21 -7.78 -4.03 -1.12
C THR A 21 -6.36 -3.53 -0.93
N ARG A 22 -5.88 -3.53 0.32
CA ARG A 22 -4.46 -3.42 0.63
C ARG A 22 -3.72 -4.68 0.15
N PRO A 23 -2.41 -4.59 -0.18
CA PRO A 23 -1.60 -5.72 -0.60
C PRO A 23 -1.22 -6.63 0.59
N GLU A 24 -2.22 -7.23 1.22
CA GLU A 24 -2.07 -8.18 2.32
C GLU A 24 -2.41 -9.60 1.86
N VAL A 25 -1.59 -10.58 2.26
CA VAL A 25 -1.71 -11.98 1.83
C VAL A 25 -3.04 -12.61 2.29
N GLU A 26 -3.50 -12.25 3.48
CA GLU A 26 -4.76 -12.75 4.05
C GLU A 26 -5.99 -12.31 3.22
N LEU A 27 -5.92 -11.11 2.63
CA LEU A 27 -6.99 -10.59 1.77
C LEU A 27 -6.99 -11.29 0.41
N MET A 28 -5.83 -11.73 -0.09
CA MET A 28 -5.74 -12.54 -1.31
C MET A 28 -6.40 -13.91 -1.12
N ASP A 29 -6.27 -14.50 0.07
CA ASP A 29 -6.95 -15.75 0.41
C ASP A 29 -8.48 -15.55 0.43
N CYS A 30 -8.97 -14.45 1.00
CA CYS A 30 -10.39 -14.11 0.96
C CYS A 30 -10.90 -13.92 -0.48
N ILE A 31 -10.14 -13.24 -1.34
CA ILE A 31 -10.52 -13.06 -2.76
C ILE A 31 -10.55 -14.40 -3.49
N ALA A 32 -9.57 -15.28 -3.24
CA ALA A 32 -9.55 -16.60 -3.83
C ALA A 32 -10.79 -17.42 -3.43
N ASP A 33 -11.16 -17.41 -2.15
CA ASP A 33 -12.35 -18.11 -1.66
C ASP A 33 -13.65 -17.57 -2.29
N ASN A 34 -13.74 -16.26 -2.50
CA ASN A 34 -14.86 -15.62 -3.19
C ASN A 34 -14.99 -16.09 -4.65
N LEU A 35 -13.87 -16.13 -5.38
CA LEU A 35 -13.86 -16.54 -6.79
C LEU A 35 -14.17 -18.03 -6.95
N HIS A 36 -13.58 -18.89 -6.11
CA HIS A 36 -13.89 -20.33 -6.08
C HIS A 36 -15.36 -20.60 -5.76
N SER A 37 -15.94 -19.82 -4.85
CA SER A 37 -17.37 -19.93 -4.51
C SER A 37 -18.28 -19.56 -5.68
N GLU A 38 -17.96 -18.52 -6.44
CA GLU A 38 -18.74 -18.13 -7.63
C GLU A 38 -18.62 -19.14 -8.78
N GLU A 39 -17.44 -19.76 -8.95
CA GLU A 39 -17.20 -20.81 -9.95
C GLU A 39 -18.03 -22.06 -9.66
N SER A 40 -18.06 -22.49 -8.39
CA SER A 40 -18.85 -23.66 -7.97
C SER A 40 -20.36 -23.52 -8.26
N GLN A 41 -20.86 -22.28 -8.41
CA GLN A 41 -22.26 -22.00 -8.70
C GLN A 41 -22.55 -21.78 -10.18
N GLY A 42 -21.56 -21.91 -11.06
CA GLY A 42 -21.73 -21.69 -12.51
C GLY A 42 -21.97 -20.23 -12.90
N HIS A 43 -21.73 -19.27 -12.01
CA HIS A 43 -21.96 -17.84 -12.26
C HIS A 43 -20.72 -17.13 -12.88
N SER A 44 -19.56 -17.81 -12.91
CA SER A 44 -18.29 -17.22 -13.38
C SER A 44 -18.27 -16.76 -14.83
N ALA A 45 -19.07 -17.36 -15.73
CA ALA A 45 -19.04 -17.01 -17.15
C ALA A 45 -19.71 -15.66 -17.49
N SER A 46 -20.40 -15.02 -16.53
CA SER A 46 -21.16 -13.79 -16.76
C SER A 46 -20.57 -12.54 -16.11
N LYS A 47 -19.51 -12.69 -15.30
CA LYS A 47 -18.96 -11.61 -14.48
C LYS A 47 -17.48 -11.39 -14.77
N GLU A 48 -17.09 -10.13 -14.90
CA GLU A 48 -15.71 -9.67 -14.98
C GLU A 48 -15.21 -9.27 -13.59
N TYR A 49 -14.03 -9.77 -13.21
CA TYR A 49 -13.42 -9.52 -11.91
C TYR A 49 -12.18 -8.67 -12.07
N GLN A 50 -12.12 -7.55 -11.35
CA GLN A 50 -10.99 -6.63 -11.37
C GLN A 50 -10.44 -6.47 -9.95
N LEU A 51 -9.13 -6.39 -9.83
CA LEU A 51 -8.44 -6.20 -8.55
C LEU A 51 -7.65 -4.89 -8.57
N ILE A 52 -7.92 -4.00 -7.62
CA ILE A 52 -7.16 -2.77 -7.41
C ILE A 52 -6.44 -2.88 -6.06
N PHE A 53 -5.11 -2.84 -6.12
CA PHE A 53 -4.28 -2.67 -4.95
C PHE A 53 -4.22 -1.21 -4.54
N VAL A 54 -4.47 -0.94 -3.26
CA VAL A 54 -4.28 0.39 -2.66
C VAL A 54 -2.80 0.61 -2.36
N SER A 55 -2.29 1.80 -2.68
CA SER A 55 -0.88 2.23 -2.69
C SER A 55 -0.04 1.58 -3.79
N ARG A 56 0.18 0.27 -3.76
CA ARG A 56 1.09 -0.41 -4.69
C ARG A 56 0.82 -1.89 -4.86
N ARG A 57 1.21 -2.43 -6.02
CA ARG A 57 1.27 -3.88 -6.26
C ARG A 57 2.33 -4.54 -5.38
N SER A 58 2.03 -5.78 -4.96
CA SER A 58 2.95 -6.64 -4.24
C SER A 58 3.13 -7.95 -5.00
N ALA A 59 4.38 -8.23 -5.40
CA ALA A 59 4.74 -9.48 -6.07
C ALA A 59 4.39 -10.72 -5.22
N VAL A 60 4.44 -10.58 -3.88
CA VAL A 60 4.07 -11.66 -2.95
C VAL A 60 2.56 -11.95 -3.05
N CYS A 61 1.73 -10.92 -3.14
CA CYS A 61 0.28 -11.07 -3.30
C CYS A 61 -0.07 -11.66 -4.67
N GLU A 62 0.59 -11.22 -5.73
CA GLU A 62 0.39 -11.80 -7.07
C GLU A 62 0.78 -13.27 -7.12
N GLN A 63 1.91 -13.64 -6.50
CA GLN A 63 2.32 -15.03 -6.40
C GLN A 63 1.28 -15.85 -5.62
N ARG A 64 0.75 -15.31 -4.51
CA ARG A 64 -0.30 -15.96 -3.74
C ARG A 64 -1.56 -16.22 -4.57
N LEU A 65 -1.99 -15.27 -5.38
CA LEU A 65 -3.14 -15.43 -6.29
C LEU A 65 -2.88 -16.49 -7.37
N LYS A 66 -1.63 -16.60 -7.85
CA LYS A 66 -1.21 -17.65 -8.80
C LYS A 66 -1.23 -19.03 -8.13
N ASP A 67 -0.69 -19.15 -6.93
CA ASP A 67 -0.67 -20.40 -6.16
C ASP A 67 -2.10 -20.90 -5.85
N LYS A 68 -3.04 -19.97 -5.67
CA LYS A 68 -4.47 -20.24 -5.46
C LYS A 68 -5.25 -20.51 -6.75
N GLY A 69 -4.62 -20.38 -7.92
CA GLY A 69 -5.24 -20.63 -9.23
C GLY A 69 -6.24 -19.57 -9.70
N VAL A 70 -6.38 -18.44 -8.99
CA VAL A 70 -7.40 -17.42 -9.31
C VAL A 70 -6.87 -16.24 -10.13
N TYR A 71 -5.55 -16.16 -10.32
CA TYR A 71 -4.91 -15.09 -11.09
C TYR A 71 -5.46 -14.98 -12.52
N GLY A 72 -5.79 -16.11 -13.17
CA GLY A 72 -6.34 -16.14 -14.53
C GLY A 72 -7.82 -15.74 -14.63
N THR A 73 -8.55 -15.75 -13.51
CA THR A 73 -9.96 -15.35 -13.43
C THR A 73 -10.12 -13.83 -13.37
N LEU A 74 -9.06 -13.12 -12.96
CA LEU A 74 -9.03 -11.66 -12.90
C LEU A 74 -8.78 -11.07 -14.30
N THR A 75 -9.68 -10.19 -14.73
CA THR A 75 -9.58 -9.47 -16.01
C THR A 75 -8.47 -8.43 -15.99
N SER A 76 -8.35 -7.67 -14.89
CA SER A 76 -7.26 -6.73 -14.66
C SER A 76 -6.82 -6.72 -13.21
N ILE A 77 -5.53 -6.44 -13.03
CA ILE A 77 -4.94 -6.09 -11.76
C ILE A 77 -4.37 -4.69 -11.95
N ASP A 78 -4.80 -3.75 -11.13
CA ASP A 78 -4.48 -2.34 -11.20
C ASP A 78 -3.99 -1.81 -9.85
N GLU A 79 -3.41 -0.61 -9.86
CA GLU A 79 -2.89 0.05 -8.67
C GLU A 79 -3.55 1.40 -8.51
N LEU A 80 -3.90 1.73 -7.27
CA LEU A 80 -4.38 3.03 -6.87
C LEU A 80 -3.31 3.69 -5.97
N PRO A 81 -2.50 4.62 -6.49
CA PRO A 81 -1.35 5.20 -5.78
C PRO A 81 -1.80 6.24 -4.73
N VAL A 82 -2.54 5.77 -3.73
CA VAL A 82 -3.00 6.57 -2.59
C VAL A 82 -2.22 6.12 -1.37
N ASP A 83 -1.33 6.98 -0.91
CA ASP A 83 -0.53 6.76 0.30
C ASP A 83 -1.10 7.48 1.52
N PHE A 84 -1.62 8.70 1.34
CA PHE A 84 -2.18 9.53 2.41
C PHE A 84 -3.68 9.77 2.20
N PHE A 85 -4.43 9.65 3.29
CA PHE A 85 -5.83 9.99 3.41
C PHE A 85 -5.98 11.29 4.21
N PRO A 86 -6.70 12.30 3.70
CA PRO A 86 -7.05 13.48 4.47
C PRO A 86 -8.12 13.11 5.50
N LEU A 87 -7.80 13.22 6.78
CA LEU A 87 -8.74 13.04 7.88
C LEU A 87 -9.40 14.37 8.26
N ASP A 88 -8.63 15.46 8.18
CA ASP A 88 -9.09 16.83 8.38
C ASP A 88 -8.26 17.78 7.48
N SER A 89 -8.55 19.06 7.52
CA SER A 89 -7.85 20.12 6.78
C SER A 89 -6.36 20.24 7.12
N ASP A 90 -5.95 19.82 8.31
CA ASP A 90 -4.57 19.85 8.81
C ASP A 90 -4.05 18.45 9.22
N VAL A 91 -4.83 17.39 8.97
CA VAL A 91 -4.49 16.02 9.36
C VAL A 91 -4.55 15.09 8.16
N ILE A 92 -3.41 14.44 7.89
CA ILE A 92 -3.29 13.33 6.94
C ILE A 92 -2.82 12.08 7.65
N SER A 93 -3.29 10.92 7.20
CA SER A 93 -2.91 9.62 7.77
C SER A 93 -2.67 8.60 6.66
N MET A 94 -1.86 7.58 6.94
CA MET A 94 -1.68 6.43 6.04
C MET A 94 -2.55 5.23 6.45
N GLU A 95 -3.21 5.28 7.62
CA GLU A 95 -4.05 4.20 8.16
C GLU A 95 -3.38 2.80 8.09
N LEU A 96 -2.12 2.74 8.54
CA LEU A 96 -1.31 1.51 8.60
C LEU A 96 -1.35 0.93 10.03
N ASP A 97 -2.34 0.08 10.29
CA ASP A 97 -2.65 -0.44 11.64
C ASP A 97 -1.47 -1.18 12.30
N ASN A 98 -0.71 -1.96 11.53
CA ASN A 98 0.34 -2.84 12.06
C ASN A 98 1.74 -2.23 12.06
N VAL A 99 1.91 -1.00 11.54
CA VAL A 99 3.23 -0.42 11.27
C VAL A 99 4.14 -0.36 12.49
N PHE A 100 3.57 -0.13 13.67
CA PHE A 100 4.34 -0.08 14.92
C PHE A 100 4.87 -1.46 15.31
N LYS A 101 4.02 -2.48 15.21
CA LYS A 101 4.41 -3.86 15.48
C LYS A 101 5.48 -4.31 14.49
N ASP A 102 5.26 -4.04 13.21
CA ASP A 102 6.17 -4.42 12.13
C ASP A 102 7.57 -3.81 12.35
N LEU A 103 7.66 -2.52 12.67
CA LEU A 103 8.93 -1.81 12.81
C LEU A 103 9.70 -2.12 14.09
N TYR A 104 9.00 -2.33 15.21
CA TYR A 104 9.64 -2.44 16.54
C TYR A 104 9.68 -3.86 17.09
N VAL A 105 8.75 -4.73 16.69
CA VAL A 105 8.67 -6.13 17.14
C VAL A 105 9.23 -7.06 16.07
N ASP A 106 8.67 -6.99 14.86
CA ASP A 106 9.00 -7.93 13.77
C ASP A 106 10.23 -7.48 12.96
N ASN A 107 10.74 -6.26 13.21
CA ASN A 107 11.86 -5.61 12.51
C ASN A 107 11.69 -5.55 10.98
N GLU A 108 10.44 -5.54 10.51
CA GLU A 108 10.11 -5.36 9.11
C GLU A 108 10.07 -3.87 8.77
N ILE A 109 10.78 -3.47 7.70
CA ILE A 109 10.94 -2.06 7.31
C ILE A 109 10.22 -1.70 6.01
N SER A 110 9.41 -2.60 5.46
CA SER A 110 8.76 -2.42 4.15
C SER A 110 7.84 -1.19 4.12
N SER A 111 7.17 -0.88 5.23
CA SER A 111 6.31 0.29 5.40
C SER A 111 7.05 1.62 5.28
N LEU A 112 8.35 1.68 5.58
CA LEU A 112 9.15 2.91 5.45
C LEU A 112 9.26 3.39 4.01
N HIS A 113 9.24 2.46 3.05
CA HIS A 113 9.23 2.81 1.63
C HIS A 113 7.93 3.50 1.24
N GLN A 114 6.78 3.00 1.72
CA GLN A 114 5.48 3.63 1.46
C GLN A 114 5.42 5.03 2.08
N ILE A 115 5.93 5.20 3.30
CA ILE A 115 6.02 6.51 3.97
C ILE A 115 6.88 7.48 3.15
N ALA A 116 8.06 7.05 2.71
CA ALA A 116 8.96 7.87 1.90
C ALA A 116 8.33 8.25 0.54
N HIS A 117 7.63 7.32 -0.09
CA HIS A 117 6.92 7.56 -1.35
C HIS A 117 5.79 8.59 -1.16
N GLY A 118 4.94 8.40 -0.15
CA GLY A 118 3.85 9.34 0.17
C GLY A 118 4.38 10.75 0.44
N LEU A 119 5.46 10.88 1.21
CA LEU A 119 6.07 12.20 1.49
C LEU A 119 6.65 12.84 0.22
N THR A 120 7.21 12.03 -0.69
CA THR A 120 7.71 12.51 -1.98
C THR A 120 6.56 12.97 -2.88
N SER A 121 5.44 12.24 -2.89
CA SER A 121 4.20 12.63 -3.57
C SER A 121 3.59 13.92 -3.00
N LEU A 122 3.67 14.15 -1.69
CA LEU A 122 3.27 15.44 -1.11
C LEU A 122 4.16 16.58 -1.60
N GLN A 123 5.46 16.33 -1.74
CA GLN A 123 6.40 17.35 -2.23
C GLN A 123 6.19 17.69 -3.70
N SER A 124 5.78 16.72 -4.53
CA SER A 124 5.48 16.99 -5.93
C SER A 124 4.22 17.85 -6.10
N LEU A 125 3.26 17.74 -5.17
CA LEU A 125 2.02 18.52 -5.19
C LEU A 125 2.18 19.92 -4.55
N TYR A 126 2.84 20.01 -3.39
CA TYR A 126 2.89 21.24 -2.57
C TYR A 126 4.25 21.93 -2.57
N GLY A 127 5.27 21.33 -3.20
CA GLY A 127 6.64 21.82 -3.20
C GLY A 127 7.54 21.16 -2.16
N ILE A 128 8.84 21.41 -2.30
CA ILE A 128 9.89 20.77 -1.49
C ILE A 128 9.84 21.27 -0.05
N PHE A 129 9.99 20.35 0.91
CA PHE A 129 10.13 20.73 2.32
C PHE A 129 11.48 21.44 2.54
N PRO A 130 11.49 22.71 2.98
CA PRO A 130 12.73 23.48 3.10
C PRO A 130 13.61 22.98 4.26
N ASN A 131 12.97 22.56 5.35
CA ASN A 131 13.63 22.11 6.57
C ASN A 131 13.14 20.72 6.93
N VAL A 132 14.05 19.77 7.09
CA VAL A 132 13.71 18.40 7.52
C VAL A 132 14.40 18.12 8.85
N VAL A 133 13.58 17.86 9.88
CA VAL A 133 14.03 17.51 11.22
C VAL A 133 13.51 16.11 11.54
N GLY A 134 14.39 15.24 12.04
CA GLY A 134 14.04 13.86 12.34
C GLY A 134 14.71 13.36 13.60
N LYS A 135 13.99 12.52 14.35
CA LYS A 135 14.48 11.84 15.56
C LYS A 135 14.21 10.34 15.45
N GLY A 136 15.26 9.54 15.67
CA GLY A 136 15.20 8.08 15.67
C GLY A 136 15.70 7.41 14.39
N ARG A 137 15.95 6.09 14.47
CA ARG A 137 16.53 5.29 13.38
C ARG A 137 15.63 5.23 12.14
N HIS A 138 14.32 5.04 12.34
CA HIS A 138 13.36 4.93 11.24
C HIS A 138 13.15 6.27 10.53
N ALA A 139 13.17 7.40 11.26
CA ALA A 139 13.11 8.74 10.66
C ALA A 139 14.31 8.98 9.72
N ARG A 140 15.51 8.55 10.12
CA ARG A 140 16.70 8.62 9.25
C ARG A 140 16.54 7.73 8.00
N ASN A 141 16.04 6.51 8.16
CA ASN A 141 15.83 5.61 7.03
C ASN A 141 14.83 6.18 6.01
N VAL A 142 13.72 6.75 6.48
CA VAL A 142 12.74 7.43 5.62
C VAL A 142 13.40 8.58 4.87
N PHE A 143 14.19 9.41 5.55
CA PHE A 143 14.92 10.50 4.90
C PHE A 143 15.90 10.02 3.82
N GLU A 144 16.65 8.94 4.10
CA GLU A 144 17.57 8.33 3.14
C GLU A 144 16.82 7.76 1.93
N LEU A 145 15.66 7.13 2.14
CA LEU A 145 14.78 6.64 1.07
C LEU A 145 14.25 7.78 0.20
N MET A 146 13.72 8.85 0.81
CA MET A 146 13.26 10.03 0.08
C MET A 146 14.38 10.65 -0.77
N THR A 147 15.59 10.72 -0.22
CA THR A 147 16.76 11.28 -0.93
C THR A 147 17.20 10.40 -2.11
N ARG A 148 17.03 9.07 -2.00
CA ARG A 148 17.27 8.15 -3.12
C ARG A 148 16.19 8.31 -4.19
N MET A 149 14.92 8.27 -3.80
CA MET A 149 13.78 8.46 -4.70
C MET A 149 13.89 9.77 -5.51
N ARG A 150 14.29 10.87 -4.87
CA ARG A 150 14.50 12.14 -5.57
C ARG A 150 15.61 12.09 -6.62
N ARG A 151 16.73 11.41 -6.32
CA ARG A 151 17.84 11.26 -7.28
C ARG A 151 17.40 10.47 -8.50
N ASP A 152 16.57 9.45 -8.30
CA ASP A 152 16.07 8.63 -9.40
C ASP A 152 15.12 9.42 -10.33
N ILE A 153 14.42 10.44 -9.80
CA ILE A 153 13.50 11.30 -10.57
C ILE A 153 14.26 12.45 -11.28
N GLY A 154 15.55 12.66 -10.98
CA GLY A 154 16.36 13.70 -11.64
C GLY A 154 15.96 15.13 -11.29
N VAL A 155 15.28 15.34 -10.15
CA VAL A 155 14.94 16.68 -9.65
C VAL A 155 16.17 17.26 -8.96
N ASP A 156 17.00 17.97 -9.71
CA ASP A 156 18.06 18.82 -9.16
C ASP A 156 17.41 20.03 -8.49
N CYS A 157 17.21 19.94 -7.18
CA CYS A 157 16.86 21.05 -6.32
C CYS A 157 17.80 21.04 -5.12
N ASP A 158 18.16 22.24 -4.66
CA ASP A 158 19.10 22.42 -3.55
C ASP A 158 18.75 21.51 -2.36
N PRO A 159 19.75 20.83 -1.76
CA PRO A 159 19.50 19.90 -0.68
C PRO A 159 18.81 20.64 0.48
N PRO A 160 17.74 20.06 1.06
CA PRO A 160 17.06 20.69 2.19
C PRO A 160 18.00 20.83 3.38
N HIS A 161 17.78 21.82 4.25
CA HIS A 161 18.51 21.91 5.51
C HIS A 161 18.08 20.75 6.42
N VAL A 162 19.00 19.81 6.67
CA VAL A 162 18.75 18.60 7.45
C VAL A 162 19.31 18.76 8.87
N SER A 163 18.46 18.62 9.88
CA SER A 163 18.87 18.54 11.28
C SER A 163 18.41 17.22 11.88
N VAL A 164 19.29 16.22 11.91
CA VAL A 164 19.03 14.94 12.60
C VAL A 164 19.58 15.03 14.01
N VAL A 165 18.69 15.11 15.01
CA VAL A 165 19.09 15.13 16.42
C VAL A 165 19.43 13.69 16.83
N ARG A 166 20.72 13.37 16.89
CA ARG A 166 21.21 12.13 17.49
C ARG A 166 21.10 12.24 19.01
N HIS A 167 20.30 11.40 19.65
CA HIS A 167 20.54 11.12 21.06
C HIS A 167 21.64 10.06 21.14
N SER A 168 22.78 10.48 21.68
CA SER A 168 23.69 9.62 22.44
C SER A 168 23.01 9.26 23.76
N HIS A 169 22.45 8.06 23.86
CA HIS A 169 22.22 7.30 25.10
C HIS A 169 22.64 5.88 24.66
N ASP A 170 23.79 5.31 25.05
CA ASP A 170 24.25 4.99 26.40
C ASP A 170 23.07 4.56 27.29
N HIS A 171 22.68 3.29 27.15
CA HIS A 171 22.78 2.23 28.16
C HIS A 171 22.44 0.88 27.54
#